data_AF-A0A2G6DU26-F1
#
_entry.id   AF-A0A2G6DU26-F1
#
_cell.length_a   1.000
_cell.length_b   1.000
_cell.length_c   1.000
_cell.angle_alpha   90.00
_cell.angle_beta   90.00
_cell.angle_gamma   90.00
#
_symmetry.space_group_name_H-M   'P 1'
#
loop_
_entity.id
_entity.type
_entity.pdbx_description
1 polymer ?
#
loop_
_entity_poly.entity_id
_entity_poly.type
_entity_poly.pdbx_seq_one_letter_code
_entity_poly.pdbx_strand_id
1 'polypeptide(L)'
;MSTDNDVPAAGRTDGEAGGDVVWPDGLGWDTLRQAAIEAAGHAYAPYSSFPVGAAALVDDGRVIRGCNVENASYGLTLCAECGLVSALAASGGGRLVAFTCVDGHGAILMPCGR
;
A
#
# COMPACT_ATOMS: atom_id res chain seq x y z
N MET A 1 -13.60 21.91 -8.86
CA MET A 1 -12.74 20.85 -9.43
C MET A 1 -12.78 19.69 -8.44
N SER A 2 -13.98 19.18 -8.17
CA SER A 2 -14.57 17.91 -8.67
C SER A 2 -13.67 16.72 -8.37
N THR A 3 -14.11 15.96 -7.37
CA THR A 3 -13.50 14.81 -6.72
C THR A 3 -13.63 13.56 -7.57
N ASP A 4 -12.63 13.27 -8.41
CA ASP A 4 -12.51 11.96 -9.08
C ASP A 4 -11.80 10.94 -8.15
N ASN A 5 -12.18 10.89 -6.87
CA ASN A 5 -11.67 9.90 -5.91
C ASN A 5 -12.79 9.08 -5.24
N ASP A 6 -14.04 9.22 -5.71
CA ASP A 6 -15.12 8.32 -5.34
C ASP A 6 -14.99 7.00 -6.11
N VAL A 7 -13.94 6.25 -5.81
CA VAL A 7 -14.00 4.80 -6.01
C VAL A 7 -15.00 4.30 -4.96
N PRO A 8 -16.16 3.75 -5.36
CA PRO A 8 -17.10 3.25 -4.38
C PRO A 8 -16.38 2.24 -3.50
N ALA A 9 -16.69 2.25 -2.20
CA ALA A 9 -16.32 1.20 -1.26
C ALA A 9 -16.98 -0.11 -1.72
N ALA A 10 -16.43 -0.70 -2.78
CA ALA A 10 -16.85 -1.96 -3.32
C ALA A 10 -16.39 -2.98 -2.30
N GLY A 11 -17.35 -3.39 -1.47
CA GLY A 11 -17.26 -4.55 -0.59
C GLY A 11 -16.88 -5.79 -1.40
N ARG A 12 -15.59 -5.94 -1.65
CA ARG A 12 -14.97 -7.22 -1.97
C ARG A 12 -14.64 -7.86 -0.64
N THR A 13 -15.56 -8.70 -0.18
CA THR A 13 -15.29 -9.73 0.83
C THR A 13 -14.03 -10.49 0.44
N ASP A 14 -13.25 -10.91 1.45
CA ASP A 14 -11.87 -11.39 1.35
C ASP A 14 -11.68 -12.76 0.65
N GLY A 15 -12.27 -12.91 -0.55
CA GLY A 15 -12.07 -14.02 -1.46
C GLY A 15 -12.24 -13.52 -2.89
N GLU A 16 -11.35 -13.94 -3.80
CA GLU A 16 -11.35 -13.65 -5.24
C GLU A 16 -10.67 -12.33 -5.69
N ALA A 17 -9.39 -12.16 -5.30
CA ALA A 17 -8.42 -11.53 -6.20
C ALA A 17 -7.58 -12.65 -6.83
N GLY A 18 -7.70 -12.80 -8.16
CA GLY A 18 -7.22 -13.96 -8.91
C GLY A 18 -5.74 -14.30 -8.73
N GLY A 19 -5.49 -15.56 -8.35
CA GLY A 19 -4.19 -16.18 -8.18
C GLY A 19 -4.14 -16.94 -6.86
N ASP A 20 -3.69 -18.19 -6.88
CA ASP A 20 -3.46 -18.99 -5.66
C ASP A 20 -2.25 -18.42 -4.90
N VAL A 21 -2.44 -17.30 -4.20
CA VAL A 21 -1.46 -16.79 -3.26
C VAL A 21 -1.37 -17.76 -2.09
N VAL A 22 -0.20 -18.38 -1.92
CA VAL A 22 0.09 -19.21 -0.75
C VAL A 22 0.45 -18.28 0.40
N TRP A 23 -0.44 -18.20 1.38
CA TRP A 23 -0.23 -17.39 2.59
C TRP A 23 0.59 -18.17 3.62
N PRO A 24 1.62 -17.55 4.23
CA PRO A 24 2.23 -18.08 5.45
C PRO A 24 1.20 -18.23 6.58
N ASP A 25 1.48 -19.10 7.55
CA ASP A 25 0.59 -19.34 8.69
C ASP A 25 0.26 -18.03 9.43
N GLY A 26 -1.03 -17.77 9.61
CA GLY A 26 -1.53 -16.58 10.31
C GLY A 26 -1.49 -15.29 9.49
N LEU A 27 -1.08 -15.34 8.22
CA LEU A 27 -1.12 -14.21 7.30
C LEU A 27 -2.33 -14.32 6.34
N GLY A 28 -2.87 -13.17 5.94
CA GLY A 28 -3.97 -13.05 5.01
C GLY A 28 -4.22 -11.60 4.60
N TRP A 29 -5.24 -11.37 3.77
CA TRP A 29 -5.60 -10.03 3.29
C TRP A 29 -5.85 -9.02 4.41
N ASP A 30 -6.53 -9.43 5.48
CA ASP A 30 -6.79 -8.53 6.62
C ASP A 30 -5.51 -8.09 7.32
N THR A 31 -4.58 -9.01 7.59
CA THR A 31 -3.29 -8.68 8.19
C THR A 31 -2.44 -7.79 7.27
N LEU A 32 -2.52 -8.02 5.95
CA LEU A 32 -1.79 -7.21 4.97
C LEU A 32 -2.38 -5.80 4.88
N ARG A 33 -3.71 -5.67 4.91
CA ARG A 33 -4.41 -4.39 4.92
C ARG A 33 -4.12 -3.63 6.21
N GLN A 34 -4.09 -4.31 7.35
CA GLN A 34 -3.71 -3.71 8.63
C GLN A 34 -2.27 -3.17 8.59
N ALA A 35 -1.33 -3.91 7.99
CA ALA A 35 0.03 -3.46 7.79
C ALA A 35 0.12 -2.20 6.89
N ALA A 36 -0.75 -2.05 5.91
CA ALA A 36 -0.85 -0.86 5.08
C ALA A 36 -1.44 0.34 5.86
N ILE A 37 -2.47 0.12 6.68
CA ILE A 37 -3.06 1.15 7.56
C ILE A 37 -2.01 1.68 8.54
N GLU A 38 -1.25 0.78 9.17
CA GLU A 38 -0.13 1.17 10.05
C GLU A 38 0.91 2.00 9.31
N ALA A 39 1.25 1.62 8.07
CA ALA A 39 2.18 2.38 7.25
C ALA A 39 1.65 3.79 6.93
N ALA A 40 0.36 3.94 6.62
CA ALA A 40 -0.25 5.25 6.36
C ALA A 40 -0.09 6.20 7.55
N GLY A 41 -0.09 5.69 8.79
CA GLY A 41 0.16 6.47 10.01
C GLY A 41 1.57 7.08 10.10
N HIS A 42 2.52 6.61 9.29
CA HIS A 42 3.88 7.13 9.19
C HIS A 42 4.10 8.11 8.03
N ALA A 43 3.07 8.38 7.22
CA ALA A 43 3.16 9.25 6.06
C ALA A 43 3.60 10.67 6.45
N TYR A 44 4.50 11.23 5.64
CA TYR A 44 4.80 12.66 5.68
C TYR A 44 4.02 13.33 4.56
N ALA A 45 2.83 13.84 4.87
CA ALA A 45 1.91 14.43 3.89
C ALA A 45 1.34 15.81 4.28
N PRO A 46 2.19 16.80 4.66
CA PRO A 46 1.70 18.09 5.13
C PRO A 46 1.09 18.97 4.04
N TYR A 47 1.33 18.68 2.75
CA TYR A 47 0.87 19.53 1.65
C TYR A 47 -0.49 19.09 1.12
N SER A 48 -0.69 17.78 0.92
CA SER A 48 -2.01 17.25 0.50
C SER A 48 -2.94 16.97 1.67
N SER A 49 -2.39 16.74 2.87
CA SER A 49 -3.14 16.15 4.00
C SER A 49 -3.77 14.79 3.66
N PHE A 50 -3.16 14.05 2.72
CA PHE A 50 -3.65 12.76 2.24
C PHE A 50 -2.62 11.64 2.52
N PRO A 51 -2.62 11.08 3.74
CA PRO A 51 -1.76 9.95 4.08
C PRO A 51 -2.19 8.68 3.32
N VAL A 52 -1.21 7.98 2.78
CA VAL A 52 -1.39 6.74 2.01
C VAL A 52 -0.38 5.71 2.51
N GLY A 53 -0.84 4.48 2.68
CA GLY A 53 -0.02 3.35 3.08
C GLY A 53 -0.16 2.19 2.11
N ALA A 54 0.93 1.45 1.91
CA ALA A 54 0.97 0.26 1.08
C ALA A 54 1.67 -0.88 1.82
N ALA A 55 1.21 -2.10 1.58
CA ALA A 55 1.85 -3.31 2.08
C ALA A 55 1.82 -4.42 1.02
N ALA A 56 2.86 -5.26 1.03
CA ALA A 56 2.98 -6.37 0.10
C ALA A 56 3.63 -7.58 0.76
N LEU A 57 3.17 -8.76 0.36
CA LEU A 57 3.79 -10.04 0.69
C LEU A 57 4.86 -10.34 -0.35
N VAL A 58 6.04 -10.72 0.11
CA VAL A 58 7.16 -11.21 -0.70
C VAL A 58 7.09 -12.74 -0.78
N ASP A 59 7.61 -13.33 -1.84
CA ASP A 59 7.67 -14.78 -2.08
C ASP A 59 8.42 -15.59 -1.01
N ASP A 60 9.26 -14.92 -0.21
CA ASP A 60 9.93 -15.51 0.96
C ASP A 60 9.17 -15.32 2.29
N GLY A 61 7.94 -14.82 2.25
CA GLY A 61 7.04 -14.68 3.39
C GLY A 61 7.16 -13.37 4.16
N ARG A 62 8.08 -12.48 3.80
CA ARG A 62 8.19 -11.16 4.44
C ARG A 62 7.05 -10.24 4.02
N VAL A 63 6.63 -9.36 4.93
CA VAL A 63 5.73 -8.25 4.62
C VAL A 63 6.54 -6.95 4.54
N ILE A 64 6.52 -6.31 3.38
CA ILE A 64 7.15 -5.01 3.15
C ILE A 64 6.07 -3.94 3.15
N ARG A 65 6.40 -2.77 3.72
CA ARG A 65 5.48 -1.64 3.91
C ARG A 65 6.08 -0.38 3.32
N GLY A 66 5.23 0.55 2.92
CA GLY A 66 5.61 1.88 2.46
C GLY A 66 4.52 2.90 2.75
N CYS A 67 4.91 4.17 2.84
CA CYS A 67 3.99 5.30 2.98
C CYS A 67 4.43 6.44 2.06
N ASN A 68 3.53 7.36 1.76
CA ASN A 68 3.89 8.52 0.96
C ASN A 68 4.76 9.52 1.76
N VAL A 69 5.74 10.08 1.07
CA VAL A 69 6.63 11.12 1.59
C VAL A 69 6.62 12.27 0.62
N GLU A 70 6.00 13.37 1.04
CA GLU A 70 5.87 14.56 0.24
C GLU A 70 7.08 15.47 0.36
N ASN A 71 7.20 16.37 -0.62
CA ASN A 71 8.20 17.41 -0.62
C ASN A 71 7.57 18.72 -1.07
N ALA A 72 8.14 19.86 -0.67
CA ALA A 72 7.70 21.18 -1.13
C ALA A 72 7.77 21.29 -2.66
N SER A 73 8.75 20.61 -3.28
CA SER A 73 8.78 20.36 -4.71
C SER A 73 7.96 19.11 -5.03
N TYR A 74 6.73 19.27 -5.51
CA TYR A 74 5.79 18.16 -5.72
C TYR A 74 6.31 17.06 -6.66
N GLY A 75 7.20 17.39 -7.59
CA GLY A 75 7.84 16.41 -8.47
C GLY A 75 8.73 15.40 -7.73
N LEU A 76 9.14 15.69 -6.49
CA LEU A 76 9.94 14.82 -5.65
C LEU A 76 9.10 13.97 -4.68
N THR A 77 7.79 14.16 -4.65
CA THR A 77 6.90 13.34 -3.82
C THR A 77 6.98 11.88 -4.23
N LEU A 78 7.16 11.02 -3.24
CA LEU A 78 7.16 9.58 -3.38
C LEU A 78 5.82 9.02 -2.89
N CYS A 79 5.18 8.21 -3.74
CA CYS A 79 3.96 7.49 -3.38
C CYS A 79 4.29 6.31 -2.46
N ALA A 80 3.28 5.77 -1.78
CA ALA A 80 3.47 4.68 -0.82
C ALA A 80 4.07 3.42 -1.48
N GLU A 81 3.67 3.12 -2.71
CA GLU A 81 4.22 2.02 -3.50
C GLU A 81 5.70 2.22 -3.86
N CYS A 82 6.14 3.46 -4.13
CA CYS A 82 7.55 3.74 -4.39
C CYS A 82 8.40 3.52 -3.14
N GLY A 83 7.89 3.94 -1.98
CA GLY A 83 8.52 3.68 -0.68
C GLY A 83 8.60 2.18 -0.39
N LEU A 84 7.53 1.43 -0.66
CA LEU A 84 7.47 -0.02 -0.50
C LEU A 84 8.51 -0.72 -1.38
N VAL A 85 8.59 -0.40 -2.67
CA VAL A 85 9.55 -1.03 -3.60
C VAL A 85 10.99 -0.66 -3.21
N SER A 86 11.22 0.56 -2.73
CA SER A 86 12.51 0.97 -2.20
C SER A 86 12.90 0.16 -0.96
N ALA A 87 11.97 -0.08 -0.04
CA ALA A 87 12.17 -0.94 1.13
C ALA A 87 12.39 -2.41 0.74
N LEU A 88 11.70 -2.92 -0.28
CA LEU A 88 11.93 -4.26 -0.83
C LEU A 88 13.37 -4.37 -1.35
N ALA A 89 13.81 -3.44 -2.20
CA ALA A 89 15.17 -3.45 -2.75
C ALA A 89 16.23 -3.38 -1.64
N ALA A 90 16.04 -2.49 -0.66
CA ALA A 90 16.98 -2.32 0.46
C ALA A 90 17.04 -3.54 1.40
N SER A 91 15.95 -4.30 1.52
CA SER A 91 15.87 -5.48 2.37
C SER A 91 16.27 -6.78 1.66
N GLY A 92 16.82 -6.71 0.43
CA GLY A 92 17.34 -7.88 -0.29
C GLY A 92 16.54 -8.29 -1.53
N GLY A 93 15.53 -7.51 -1.93
CA GLY A 93 14.71 -7.78 -3.11
C GLY A 93 13.73 -8.94 -2.89
N GLY A 94 13.35 -9.61 -3.99
CA GLY A 94 12.36 -10.69 -4.01
C GLY A 94 11.19 -10.39 -4.94
N ARG A 95 10.25 -11.33 -5.05
CA ARG A 95 9.04 -11.16 -5.87
C ARG A 95 7.85 -10.81 -4.98
N LEU A 96 7.13 -9.74 -5.31
CA LEU A 96 5.85 -9.45 -4.66
C LEU A 96 4.78 -10.44 -5.16
N VAL A 97 4.08 -11.07 -4.23
CA VAL A 97 3.02 -12.07 -4.52
C VAL A 97 1.62 -11.58 -4.19
N ALA A 98 1.50 -10.62 -3.27
CA ALA A 98 0.26 -9.92 -2.95
C ALA A 98 0.57 -8.46 -2.59
N PHE A 99 -0.34 -7.54 -2.90
CA PHE A 99 -0.18 -6.10 -2.70
C PHE A 99 -1.52 -5.47 -2.32
N THR A 100 -1.49 -4.49 -1.41
CA THR A 100 -2.62 -3.64 -1.08
C THR A 100 -2.18 -2.20 -0.78
N CYS A 101 -3.05 -1.24 -1.06
CA CYS A 101 -2.84 0.19 -0.83
C CYS A 101 -4.10 0.79 -0.24
N VAL A 102 -3.95 1.68 0.75
CA VAL A 102 -5.06 2.31 1.48
C VAL A 102 -4.79 3.79 1.73
N ASP A 103 -5.85 4.57 1.93
CA ASP A 103 -5.76 5.91 2.51
C ASP A 103 -5.61 5.87 4.04
N GLY A 104 -5.45 7.04 4.68
CA GLY A 104 -5.35 7.15 6.13
C GLY A 104 -6.62 6.79 6.91
N HIS A 105 -7.74 6.54 6.24
CA HIS A 105 -8.96 6.02 6.83
C HIS A 105 -9.09 4.50 6.64
N GLY A 106 -8.12 3.87 5.96
CA GLY A 106 -8.10 2.44 5.66
C GLY A 106 -8.95 2.03 4.46
N ALA A 107 -9.48 2.98 3.69
CA ALA A 107 -10.19 2.67 2.46
C ALA A 107 -9.21 2.21 1.38
N ILE A 108 -9.56 1.15 0.64
CA ILE A 108 -8.72 0.59 -0.42
C ILE A 108 -8.61 1.58 -1.58
N LEU A 109 -7.38 1.83 -2.03
CA LEU A 109 -7.07 2.72 -3.14
C LEU A 109 -6.47 1.98 -4.34
N MET A 110 -6.60 2.59 -5.50
CA MET A 110 -5.81 2.22 -6.68
C MET A 110 -4.42 2.87 -6.60
N PRO A 111 -3.34 2.17 -7.01
CA PRO A 111 -2.00 2.74 -7.08
C PRO A 111 -1.92 3.84 -8.14
N CYS A 112 -0.92 4.74 -8.03
CA CYS A 112 -0.84 5.96 -8.83
C CYS A 112 -0.45 5.75 -10.31
N GLY A 113 0.00 4.54 -10.68
CA GLY A 113 0.36 4.18 -12.06
C GLY A 113 1.73 4.68 -12.55
N ARG A 114 2.54 5.27 -11.66
CA ARG A 114 3.96 5.57 -11.90
C ARG A 114 4.79 4.29 -11.87
#